data_AF-A0A8B6GEL2-F1
#
_entry.id   AF-A0A8B6GEL2-F1
#
_cell.length_a   1.000
_cell.length_b   1.000
_cell.length_c   1.000
_cell.angle_alpha   90.00
_cell.angle_beta   90.00
_cell.angle_gamma   90.00
#
_symmetry.space_group_name_H-M   'P 1'
#
loop_
_entity.id
_entity.type
_entity.pdbx_description
1 polymer ?
#
loop_
_entity_poly.entity_id
_entity_poly.type
_entity_poly.pdbx_seq_one_letter_code
_entity_poly.pdbx_strand_id
1 'polypeptide(L)'
;MDQNQTETQDQNQIEKQDENRVIKKKYENWIKQQDSNHNSLNCPYTKRESEVVLINKVQSEQYQNNIKNKTSFRSQCKVSRSGIRNTFVQGSFHQGDIRFGLNSGKQCVANCCSALAFSKLKDLTQWDQKYLDKVLIYGNDLYSRVSGNNHHLLISDLPPILDISGKLMQLSLKESISAVIDTSETIDFSEFGNSLPLDQALQESLVDYDACFICAYDTSFLALKHGQDLFLFDSHARNEFGLKHSNGKSLLLKLSSLDHLYQYCCNMVSGASQNQWFEVTGVSISIVGEPVMYNNDQRVFLKTMNK
;
A
#
# COMPACT_ATOMS: atom_id res chain seq x y z
N MET A 1 -14.76 -44.30 7.80
CA MET A 1 -15.05 -42.86 8.00
C MET A 1 -14.20 -41.95 7.10
N ASP A 2 -13.49 -42.49 6.09
CA ASP A 2 -12.52 -41.72 5.29
C ASP A 2 -12.99 -41.33 3.87
N GLN A 3 -14.27 -41.48 3.52
CA GLN A 3 -14.77 -41.09 2.19
C GLN A 3 -15.32 -39.65 2.15
N ASN A 4 -15.73 -39.07 3.28
CA ASN A 4 -16.32 -37.72 3.33
C ASN A 4 -15.30 -36.58 3.46
N GLN A 5 -14.02 -36.86 3.72
CA GLN A 5 -12.99 -35.81 3.82
C GLN A 5 -12.34 -35.50 2.46
N THR A 6 -12.28 -36.47 1.56
CA THR A 6 -11.66 -36.33 0.23
C THR A 6 -12.56 -35.54 -0.74
N GLU A 7 -13.88 -35.78 -0.72
CA GLU A 7 -14.84 -35.05 -1.58
C GLU A 7 -14.92 -33.56 -1.25
N THR A 8 -14.81 -33.20 0.04
CA THR A 8 -14.83 -31.80 0.49
C THR A 8 -13.53 -31.06 0.13
N GLN A 9 -12.41 -31.76 0.00
CA GLN A 9 -11.14 -31.18 -0.45
C GLN A 9 -11.11 -30.98 -1.98
N ASP A 10 -11.69 -31.91 -2.74
CA ASP A 10 -11.80 -31.80 -4.20
C ASP A 10 -12.77 -30.70 -4.63
N GLN A 11 -13.91 -30.52 -3.94
CA GLN A 11 -14.84 -29.40 -4.21
C GLN A 11 -14.21 -28.03 -3.96
N ASN A 12 -13.45 -27.88 -2.87
CA ASN A 12 -12.73 -26.64 -2.56
C ASN A 12 -11.58 -26.35 -3.56
N GLN A 13 -11.00 -27.39 -4.19
CA GLN A 13 -10.01 -27.20 -5.24
C GLN A 13 -10.65 -26.81 -6.57
N ILE A 14 -11.82 -27.36 -6.90
CA ILE A 14 -12.60 -27.01 -8.10
C ILE A 14 -13.12 -25.57 -8.02
N GLU A 15 -13.66 -25.15 -6.88
CA GLU A 15 -14.11 -23.76 -6.68
C GLU A 15 -12.94 -22.76 -6.80
N LYS A 16 -11.77 -23.08 -6.24
CA LYS A 16 -10.55 -22.26 -6.40
C LYS A 16 -10.03 -22.23 -7.84
N GLN A 17 -10.19 -23.31 -8.60
CA GLN A 17 -9.84 -23.33 -10.03
C GLN A 17 -10.80 -22.46 -10.86
N ASP A 18 -12.08 -22.43 -10.51
CA ASP A 18 -13.09 -21.60 -11.16
C ASP A 18 -12.92 -20.11 -10.82
N GLU A 19 -12.59 -19.76 -9.58
CA GLU A 19 -12.24 -18.38 -9.20
C GLU A 19 -11.01 -17.86 -9.96
N ASN A 20 -9.96 -18.68 -10.07
CA ASN A 20 -8.77 -18.34 -10.84
C ASN A 20 -9.07 -18.16 -12.34
N ARG A 21 -10.01 -18.94 -12.88
CA ARG A 21 -10.47 -18.80 -14.28
C ARG A 21 -11.25 -17.51 -14.49
N VAL A 22 -12.05 -17.08 -13.51
CA VAL A 22 -12.78 -15.81 -13.53
C VAL A 22 -11.82 -14.61 -13.45
N ILE A 23 -10.83 -14.65 -12.57
CA ILE A 23 -9.82 -13.59 -12.42
C ILE A 23 -9.01 -13.43 -13.72
N LYS A 24 -8.59 -14.55 -14.32
CA LYS A 24 -7.88 -14.54 -15.62
C LYS A 24 -8.70 -13.88 -16.73
N LYS A 25 -10.00 -14.19 -16.80
CA LYS A 25 -10.91 -13.60 -17.79
C LYS A 25 -11.12 -12.09 -17.57
N LYS A 26 -11.11 -11.64 -16.31
CA LYS A 26 -11.16 -10.20 -15.96
C LYS A 26 -9.88 -9.48 -16.40
N TYR A 27 -8.71 -10.06 -16.19
CA TYR A 27 -7.42 -9.49 -16.63
C TYR A 27 -7.32 -9.37 -18.15
N GLU A 28 -7.70 -10.43 -18.89
CA GLU A 28 -7.72 -10.43 -20.36
C GLU A 28 -8.70 -9.39 -20.94
N ASN A 29 -9.81 -9.14 -20.25
CA ASN A 29 -10.78 -8.11 -20.64
C ASN A 29 -10.29 -6.69 -20.32
N TRP A 30 -9.59 -6.52 -19.19
CA TRP A 30 -8.99 -5.23 -18.81
C TRP A 30 -7.95 -4.76 -19.84
N ILE A 31 -7.09 -5.65 -20.33
CA ILE A 31 -6.13 -5.34 -21.40
C ILE A 31 -6.84 -4.88 -22.68
N LYS A 32 -7.91 -5.58 -23.09
CA LYS A 32 -8.67 -5.25 -24.31
C LYS A 32 -9.41 -3.90 -24.25
N GLN A 33 -9.74 -3.43 -23.05
CA GLN A 33 -10.42 -2.15 -22.84
C GLN A 33 -9.47 -0.95 -22.86
N GLN A 34 -8.17 -1.15 -22.65
CA GLN A 34 -7.16 -0.08 -22.69
C GLN A 34 -6.79 0.31 -24.14
N ASP A 35 -6.82 -0.64 -25.08
CA ASP A 35 -6.51 -0.38 -26.50
C ASP A 35 -7.59 0.42 -27.26
N SER A 36 -8.77 0.63 -26.67
CA SER A 36 -9.93 1.19 -27.37
C SER A 36 -10.30 2.64 -26.98
N ASN A 37 -9.68 3.23 -25.96
CA ASN A 37 -10.08 4.55 -25.46
C ASN A 37 -8.91 5.53 -25.32
N HIS A 38 -8.42 6.04 -26.45
CA HIS A 38 -7.74 7.34 -26.48
C HIS A 38 -8.73 8.43 -26.92
N ASN A 39 -9.18 9.28 -25.97
CA ASN A 39 -9.38 10.72 -26.19
C ASN A 39 -9.75 11.48 -24.90
N SER A 40 -8.89 12.46 -24.59
CA SER A 40 -9.06 13.75 -23.88
C SER A 40 -9.82 13.90 -22.55
N LEU A 41 -9.09 14.46 -21.58
CA LEU A 41 -9.41 15.59 -20.69
C LEU A 41 -10.77 15.61 -19.94
N ASN A 42 -10.74 15.37 -18.62
CA ASN A 42 -11.41 16.16 -17.58
C ASN A 42 -11.10 15.61 -16.17
N CYS A 43 -10.69 16.50 -15.26
CA CYS A 43 -10.30 16.19 -13.88
C CYS A 43 -11.52 15.76 -13.02
N PRO A 44 -11.54 14.56 -12.38
CA PRO A 44 -12.76 14.01 -11.75
C PRO A 44 -12.91 14.26 -10.23
N TYR A 45 -11.95 14.93 -9.58
CA TYR A 45 -11.84 14.89 -8.10
C TYR A 45 -13.05 15.48 -7.35
N THR A 46 -13.85 16.37 -7.95
CA THR A 46 -14.92 17.09 -7.25
C THR A 46 -16.31 16.46 -7.36
N LYS A 47 -16.52 15.42 -8.20
CA LYS A 47 -17.86 14.83 -8.42
C LYS A 47 -18.10 13.49 -7.72
N ARG A 48 -17.06 12.78 -7.29
CA ARG A 48 -17.20 11.44 -6.67
C ARG A 48 -17.37 11.48 -5.14
N GLU A 49 -17.06 12.61 -4.51
CA GLU A 49 -17.25 12.80 -3.06
C GLU A 49 -18.73 12.67 -2.64
N SER A 50 -19.69 12.96 -3.54
CA SER A 50 -21.11 12.93 -3.20
C SER A 50 -21.76 11.54 -3.21
N GLU A 51 -21.20 10.54 -3.90
CA GLU A 51 -21.82 9.19 -3.99
C GLU A 51 -21.33 8.23 -2.89
N VAL A 52 -20.10 8.38 -2.39
CA VAL A 52 -19.53 7.52 -1.33
C VAL A 52 -20.21 7.75 0.03
N VAL A 53 -20.77 8.94 0.25
CA VAL A 53 -21.41 9.33 1.53
C VAL A 53 -22.72 8.57 1.81
N LEU A 54 -23.43 8.07 0.78
CA LEU A 54 -24.75 7.45 0.95
C LEU A 54 -24.71 5.96 1.31
N ILE A 55 -23.66 5.22 0.93
CA ILE A 55 -23.54 3.78 1.18
C ILE A 55 -23.17 3.49 2.65
N ASN A 56 -22.46 4.41 3.30
CA ASN A 56 -21.96 4.26 4.67
C ASN A 56 -23.03 4.34 5.77
N LYS A 57 -24.28 4.69 5.45
CA LYS A 57 -25.34 4.93 6.44
C LYS A 57 -26.00 3.65 6.98
N VAL A 58 -25.82 2.51 6.31
CA VAL A 58 -26.46 1.22 6.69
C VAL A 58 -25.55 0.35 7.57
N GLN A 59 -24.24 0.60 7.59
CA GLN A 59 -23.26 -0.17 8.37
C GLN A 59 -22.99 0.39 9.78
N SER A 60 -23.51 1.58 10.10
CA SER A 60 -23.26 2.30 11.36
C SER A 60 -23.86 1.62 12.60
N GLU A 61 -24.93 0.84 12.47
CA GLU A 61 -25.63 0.24 13.61
C GLU A 61 -24.92 -0.97 14.22
N GLN A 62 -24.12 -1.70 13.44
CA GLN A 62 -23.31 -2.81 13.95
C GLN A 62 -21.97 -2.35 14.56
N TYR A 63 -21.42 -1.21 14.11
CA TYR A 63 -20.15 -0.67 14.57
C TYR A 63 -20.23 -0.07 15.99
N GLN A 64 -21.33 0.62 16.32
CA GLN A 64 -21.58 1.26 17.61
C GLN A 64 -21.54 0.28 18.82
N ASN A 65 -21.87 -1.00 18.62
CA ASN A 65 -21.84 -2.00 19.70
C ASN A 65 -20.44 -2.53 20.01
N ASN A 66 -19.46 -2.37 19.11
CA ASN A 66 -18.10 -2.88 19.30
C ASN A 66 -17.13 -1.88 19.97
N ILE A 67 -17.47 -0.58 20.02
CA ILE A 67 -16.61 0.46 20.62
C ILE A 67 -16.60 0.39 22.16
N LYS A 68 -17.66 -0.11 22.81
CA LYS A 68 -17.78 -0.05 24.27
C LYS A 68 -16.77 -0.90 25.05
N ASN A 69 -16.01 -1.80 24.39
CA ASN A 69 -15.16 -2.80 25.08
C ASN A 69 -13.66 -2.78 24.72
N LYS A 70 -13.14 -1.75 24.03
CA LYS A 70 -11.69 -1.61 23.81
C LYS A 70 -11.17 -0.35 24.46
N THR A 71 -10.41 -0.51 25.54
CA THR A 71 -9.57 0.56 26.11
C THR A 71 -8.64 1.09 25.02
N SER A 72 -8.87 2.31 24.56
CA SER A 72 -8.09 2.93 23.48
C SER A 72 -6.65 3.13 23.93
N PHE A 73 -5.70 2.55 23.21
CA PHE A 73 -4.31 2.97 23.28
C PHE A 73 -4.23 4.36 22.64
N ARG A 74 -4.45 5.44 23.40
CA ARG A 74 -4.36 6.80 22.88
C ARG A 74 -2.93 7.29 23.04
N SER A 75 -2.06 6.96 22.08
CA SER A 75 -0.73 7.57 22.01
C SER A 75 -0.89 9.06 21.71
N GLN A 76 -0.48 9.93 22.65
CA GLN A 76 -0.46 11.38 22.40
C GLN A 76 0.48 11.68 21.23
N CYS A 77 0.01 12.46 20.25
CA CYS A 77 0.84 12.96 19.16
C CYS A 77 1.85 13.97 19.71
N LYS A 78 3.03 13.49 20.12
CA LYS A 78 4.13 14.32 20.61
C LYS A 78 5.17 14.41 19.52
N VAL A 79 5.11 15.50 18.74
CA VAL A 79 6.14 15.80 17.73
C VAL A 79 7.52 15.77 18.39
N SER A 80 8.28 14.71 18.12
CA SER A 80 9.60 14.51 18.68
C SER A 80 10.64 15.08 17.71
N ARG A 81 11.33 16.16 18.12
CA ARG A 81 12.47 16.72 17.37
C ARG A 81 13.66 15.77 17.30
N SER A 82 13.76 14.82 18.24
CA SER A 82 14.56 13.62 18.03
C SER A 82 13.79 12.72 17.09
N GLY A 83 13.92 12.93 15.78
CA GLY A 83 13.32 12.02 14.82
C GLY A 83 13.83 10.60 15.03
N ILE A 84 13.12 9.63 14.46
CA ILE A 84 13.31 8.21 14.77
C ILE A 84 14.76 7.84 14.41
N ARG A 85 15.61 7.62 15.41
CA ARG A 85 17.04 7.29 15.25
C ARG A 85 17.24 5.84 14.80
N ASN A 86 16.63 5.43 13.70
CA ASN A 86 16.70 4.05 13.21
C ASN A 86 16.65 3.98 11.67
N THR A 87 17.33 4.90 10.95
CA THR A 87 17.57 4.66 9.52
C THR A 87 18.36 3.38 9.38
N PHE A 88 17.72 2.39 8.75
CA PHE A 88 18.32 1.10 8.49
C PHE A 88 19.08 1.16 7.18
N VAL A 89 18.46 1.71 6.13
CA VAL A 89 19.07 1.95 4.82
C VAL A 89 18.63 3.29 4.27
N GLN A 90 19.55 4.03 3.66
CA GLN A 90 19.24 5.22 2.87
C GLN A 90 19.68 5.01 1.41
N GLY A 91 18.79 5.35 0.48
CA GLY A 91 19.05 5.26 -0.96
C GLY A 91 20.06 6.30 -1.42
N SER A 92 20.56 6.15 -2.65
CA SER A 92 21.40 7.19 -3.28
C SER A 92 20.57 8.28 -3.97
N PHE A 93 19.27 8.04 -4.17
CA PHE A 93 18.30 8.99 -4.72
C PHE A 93 16.91 8.81 -4.09
N HIS A 94 15.99 9.72 -4.40
CA HIS A 94 14.57 9.64 -4.03
C HIS A 94 13.71 9.65 -5.30
N GLN A 95 12.40 9.43 -5.17
CA GLN A 95 11.46 9.36 -6.29
C GLN A 95 11.42 10.63 -7.18
N GLY A 96 11.84 11.77 -6.62
CA GLY A 96 11.88 13.08 -7.28
C GLY A 96 13.21 13.37 -7.98
N ASP A 97 14.07 12.37 -8.12
CA ASP A 97 15.34 12.52 -8.83
C ASP A 97 15.10 12.65 -10.35
N ILE A 98 15.93 13.47 -11.01
CA ILE A 98 15.82 13.80 -12.45
C ILE A 98 15.93 12.56 -13.34
N ARG A 99 16.53 11.47 -12.86
CA ARG A 99 16.66 10.20 -13.59
C ARG A 99 15.33 9.60 -14.02
N PHE A 100 14.25 9.91 -13.30
CA PHE A 100 12.91 9.39 -13.59
C PHE A 100 12.15 10.24 -14.62
N GLY A 101 12.79 11.29 -15.17
CA GLY A 101 12.21 12.11 -16.23
C GLY A 101 10.83 12.66 -15.84
N LEU A 102 9.84 12.50 -16.73
CA LEU A 102 8.48 13.02 -16.54
C LEU A 102 7.69 12.32 -15.41
N ASN A 103 8.14 11.15 -14.98
CA ASN A 103 7.51 10.41 -13.89
C ASN A 103 7.97 10.91 -12.51
N SER A 104 9.08 11.64 -12.46
CA SER A 104 9.72 12.08 -11.23
C SER A 104 8.73 12.77 -10.28
N GLY A 105 8.62 12.24 -9.07
CA GLY A 105 7.72 12.74 -8.02
C GLY A 105 6.32 12.10 -7.97
N LYS A 106 5.90 11.32 -8.99
CA LYS A 106 4.51 10.81 -9.13
C LYS A 106 4.36 9.32 -8.77
N GLN A 107 5.48 8.64 -8.58
CA GLN A 107 5.54 7.17 -8.51
C GLN A 107 5.47 6.59 -7.08
N CYS A 108 5.06 7.35 -6.07
CA CYS A 108 5.08 6.92 -4.66
C CYS A 108 4.29 5.63 -4.39
N VAL A 109 3.06 5.51 -4.90
CA VAL A 109 2.24 4.29 -4.74
C VAL A 109 2.88 3.08 -5.43
N ALA A 110 3.40 3.25 -6.65
CA ALA A 110 4.09 2.19 -7.37
C ALA A 110 5.42 1.78 -6.71
N ASN A 111 6.15 2.74 -6.13
CA ASN A 111 7.35 2.47 -5.34
C ASN A 111 7.01 1.66 -4.08
N CYS A 112 5.94 1.99 -3.38
CA CYS A 112 5.46 1.22 -2.22
C CYS A 112 5.10 -0.21 -2.65
N CYS A 113 4.36 -0.36 -3.74
CA CYS A 113 4.03 -1.68 -4.30
C CYS A 113 5.28 -2.50 -4.67
N SER A 114 6.27 -1.85 -5.30
CA SER A 114 7.58 -2.44 -5.58
C SER A 114 8.28 -2.89 -4.29
N ALA A 115 8.33 -2.03 -3.26
CA ALA A 115 8.97 -2.37 -1.98
C ALA A 115 8.32 -3.59 -1.33
N LEU A 116 6.99 -3.66 -1.34
CA LEU A 116 6.24 -4.81 -0.85
C LEU A 116 6.61 -6.09 -1.62
N ALA A 117 6.67 -6.04 -2.95
CA ALA A 117 7.06 -7.19 -3.77
C ALA A 117 8.49 -7.65 -3.51
N PHE A 118 9.45 -6.73 -3.49
CA PHE A 118 10.85 -7.04 -3.22
C PHE A 118 11.07 -7.60 -1.81
N SER A 119 10.21 -7.27 -0.84
CA SER A 119 10.26 -7.86 0.51
C SER A 119 10.04 -9.38 0.52
N LYS A 120 9.39 -9.94 -0.51
CA LYS A 120 9.22 -11.38 -0.70
C LYS A 120 10.39 -12.04 -1.41
N LEU A 121 11.26 -11.26 -2.05
CA LEU A 121 12.42 -11.75 -2.80
C LEU A 121 13.70 -11.73 -1.97
N LYS A 122 13.81 -10.80 -1.03
CA LYS A 122 14.95 -10.67 -0.12
C LYS A 122 14.48 -10.12 1.22
N ASP A 123 14.97 -10.74 2.28
CA ASP A 123 14.70 -10.32 3.65
C ASP A 123 15.06 -8.83 3.85
N LEU A 124 14.17 -8.08 4.50
CA LEU A 124 14.30 -6.63 4.70
C LEU A 124 15.60 -6.26 5.43
N THR A 125 16.09 -7.12 6.32
CA THR A 125 17.35 -6.89 7.07
C THR A 125 18.60 -7.02 6.21
N GLN A 126 18.47 -7.57 5.00
CA GLN A 126 19.56 -7.73 4.05
C GLN A 126 19.54 -6.67 2.94
N TRP A 127 18.61 -5.71 2.99
CA TRP A 127 18.59 -4.62 2.03
C TRP A 127 19.79 -3.71 2.27
N ASP A 128 20.42 -3.31 1.18
CA ASP A 128 21.47 -2.29 1.18
C ASP A 128 21.00 -1.12 0.30
N GLN A 129 21.82 -0.07 0.23
CA GLN A 129 21.51 1.11 -0.59
C GLN A 129 21.19 0.74 -2.05
N LYS A 130 21.96 -0.18 -2.65
CA LYS A 130 21.76 -0.60 -4.05
C LYS A 130 20.44 -1.34 -4.24
N TYR A 131 20.04 -2.15 -3.26
CA TYR A 131 18.77 -2.87 -3.28
C TYR A 131 17.59 -1.91 -3.14
N LEU A 132 17.70 -0.91 -2.25
CA LEU A 132 16.69 0.13 -2.11
C LEU A 132 16.56 0.98 -3.38
N ASP A 133 17.67 1.35 -4.01
CA ASP A 133 17.69 2.04 -5.29
C ASP A 133 17.03 1.19 -6.40
N LYS A 134 17.28 -0.13 -6.41
CA LYS A 134 16.62 -1.06 -7.33
C LYS A 134 15.10 -1.07 -7.15
N VAL A 135 14.62 -1.04 -5.90
CA VAL A 135 13.18 -0.96 -5.60
C VAL A 135 12.54 0.28 -6.25
N LEU A 136 13.19 1.45 -6.17
CA LEU A 136 12.70 2.68 -6.81
C LEU A 136 12.71 2.60 -8.34
N ILE A 137 13.72 1.97 -8.94
CA ILE A 137 13.80 1.78 -10.40
C ILE A 137 12.61 0.93 -10.87
N TYR A 138 12.36 -0.21 -10.23
CA TYR A 138 11.22 -1.07 -10.56
C TYR A 138 9.87 -0.42 -10.25
N GLY A 139 9.80 0.42 -9.21
CA GLY A 139 8.60 1.20 -8.90
C GLY A 139 8.28 2.24 -9.98
N ASN A 140 9.29 2.90 -10.55
CA ASN A 140 9.12 3.78 -11.70
C ASN A 140 8.65 3.01 -12.96
N ASP A 141 9.21 1.83 -13.20
CA ASP A 141 8.78 0.99 -14.33
C ASP A 141 7.34 0.52 -14.17
N LEU A 142 6.95 0.12 -12.95
CA LEU A 142 5.57 -0.22 -12.61
C LEU A 142 4.64 0.99 -12.82
N TYR A 143 5.02 2.17 -12.33
CA TYR A 143 4.26 3.39 -12.54
C TYR A 143 4.03 3.68 -14.02
N SER A 144 5.05 3.51 -14.85
CA SER A 144 4.97 3.75 -16.30
C SER A 144 3.96 2.80 -16.97
N ARG A 145 3.91 1.53 -16.53
CA ARG A 145 2.96 0.53 -17.06
C ARG A 145 1.52 0.78 -16.62
N VAL A 146 1.31 1.31 -15.41
CA VAL A 146 -0.03 1.50 -14.83
C VAL A 146 -0.63 2.85 -15.23
N SER A 147 0.13 3.94 -15.11
CA SER A 147 -0.40 5.30 -15.23
C SER A 147 -0.56 5.79 -16.67
N GLY A 148 0.09 5.16 -17.65
CA GLY A 148 0.24 5.74 -18.99
C GLY A 148 0.95 7.11 -18.99
N ASN A 149 1.70 7.42 -17.92
CA ASN A 149 2.60 8.57 -17.70
C ASN A 149 2.00 9.96 -17.36
N ASN A 150 0.80 10.12 -16.76
CA ASN A 150 0.29 11.48 -16.54
C ASN A 150 -0.56 11.80 -15.29
N HIS A 151 -0.62 10.92 -14.27
CA HIS A 151 -1.34 11.24 -13.03
C HIS A 151 -0.75 10.52 -11.82
N HIS A 152 -1.05 10.99 -10.61
CA HIS A 152 -0.78 10.23 -9.39
C HIS A 152 -1.71 9.02 -9.34
N LEU A 153 -1.15 7.86 -8.99
CA LEU A 153 -1.92 6.63 -8.85
C LEU A 153 -2.67 6.62 -7.52
N LEU A 154 -3.88 6.11 -7.54
CA LEU A 154 -4.56 5.56 -6.37
C LEU A 154 -4.05 4.14 -6.10
N ILE A 155 -4.20 3.65 -4.87
CA ILE A 155 -3.86 2.27 -4.54
C ILE A 155 -4.71 1.29 -5.36
N SER A 156 -5.97 1.65 -5.64
CA SER A 156 -6.89 0.88 -6.48
C SER A 156 -6.52 0.84 -7.97
N ASP A 157 -5.60 1.70 -8.42
CA ASP A 157 -5.07 1.65 -9.79
C ASP A 157 -4.01 0.55 -9.95
N LEU A 158 -3.47 0.00 -8.85
CA LEU A 158 -2.48 -1.07 -8.90
C LEU A 158 -3.08 -2.35 -9.51
N PRO A 159 -2.36 -3.03 -10.41
CA PRO A 159 -2.84 -4.26 -11.00
C PRO A 159 -2.86 -5.37 -9.93
N PRO A 160 -3.88 -6.23 -9.91
CA PRO A 160 -4.00 -7.29 -8.90
C PRO A 160 -2.89 -8.36 -9.03
N ILE A 161 -2.24 -8.44 -10.19
CA ILE A 161 -1.09 -9.31 -10.45
C ILE A 161 0.04 -8.47 -11.04
N LEU A 162 1.24 -8.62 -10.47
CA LEU A 162 2.46 -7.93 -10.84
C LEU A 162 3.47 -8.92 -11.41
N ASP A 163 4.20 -8.52 -12.45
CA ASP A 163 5.47 -9.15 -12.82
C ASP A 163 6.62 -8.32 -12.27
N ILE A 164 7.31 -8.86 -11.27
CA ILE A 164 8.46 -8.21 -10.64
C ILE A 164 9.62 -9.20 -10.56
N SER A 165 10.72 -8.86 -11.23
CA SER A 165 11.96 -9.63 -11.24
C SER A 165 11.76 -11.11 -11.66
N GLY A 166 10.86 -11.37 -12.62
CA GLY A 166 10.59 -12.72 -13.11
C GLY A 166 9.71 -13.56 -12.19
N LYS A 167 8.99 -12.94 -11.26
CA LYS A 167 7.99 -13.58 -10.41
C LYS A 167 6.64 -12.92 -10.64
N LEU A 168 5.62 -13.75 -10.81
CA LEU A 168 4.22 -13.30 -10.79
C LEU A 168 3.76 -13.25 -9.33
N MET A 169 3.30 -12.08 -8.93
CA MET A 169 2.89 -11.81 -7.55
C MET A 169 1.46 -11.28 -7.52
N GLN A 170 0.65 -11.81 -6.62
CA GLN A 170 -0.74 -11.40 -6.43
C GLN A 170 -0.87 -10.45 -5.25
N LEU A 171 -1.48 -9.29 -5.47
CA LEU A 171 -1.85 -8.34 -4.43
C LEU A 171 -3.24 -8.66 -3.88
N SER A 172 -3.39 -8.56 -2.57
CA SER A 172 -4.67 -8.55 -1.87
C SER A 172 -4.77 -7.28 -1.04
N LEU A 173 -5.75 -6.43 -1.35
CA LEU A 173 -5.98 -5.14 -0.70
C LEU A 173 -7.21 -5.22 0.21
N LYS A 174 -7.07 -4.71 1.42
CA LYS A 174 -8.21 -4.39 2.29
C LYS A 174 -8.97 -3.19 1.74
N GLU A 175 -10.22 -3.02 2.14
CA GLU A 175 -10.88 -1.71 2.06
C GLU A 175 -10.08 -0.66 2.84
N SER A 176 -9.96 0.53 2.26
CA SER A 176 -9.26 1.65 2.86
C SER A 176 -10.00 2.22 4.06
N ILE A 177 -9.26 2.48 5.14
CA ILE A 177 -9.77 3.13 6.35
C ILE A 177 -9.43 4.62 6.27
N SER A 178 -10.44 5.48 6.34
CA SER A 178 -10.24 6.91 6.56
C SER A 178 -9.83 7.13 8.01
N ALA A 179 -8.74 7.86 8.22
CA ALA A 179 -8.15 8.03 9.54
C ALA A 179 -7.73 9.47 9.82
N VAL A 180 -7.73 9.86 11.10
CA VAL A 180 -7.43 11.24 11.51
C VAL A 180 -6.45 11.25 12.68
N ILE A 181 -5.51 12.20 12.64
CA ILE A 181 -4.80 12.68 13.83
C ILE A 181 -5.55 13.90 14.36
N ASP A 182 -6.15 13.77 15.54
CA ASP A 182 -6.75 14.89 16.26
C ASP A 182 -5.65 15.72 16.93
N THR A 183 -5.30 16.83 16.29
CA THR A 183 -4.30 17.78 16.79
C THR A 183 -4.90 18.83 17.72
N SER A 184 -6.23 18.95 17.72
CA SER A 184 -6.99 19.98 18.43
C SER A 184 -7.61 19.52 19.75
N GLU A 185 -7.67 18.20 19.98
CA GLU A 185 -8.45 17.57 21.06
C GLU A 185 -9.95 17.92 21.03
N THR A 186 -10.44 18.44 19.91
CA THR A 186 -11.85 18.87 19.74
C THR A 186 -12.64 17.96 18.81
N ILE A 187 -12.05 16.86 18.30
CA ILE A 187 -12.76 15.98 17.39
C ILE A 187 -13.66 15.03 18.18
N ASP A 188 -14.97 15.18 18.00
CA ASP A 188 -15.93 14.13 18.33
C ASP A 188 -16.02 13.14 17.16
N PHE A 189 -15.28 12.03 17.24
CA PHE A 189 -15.28 11.00 16.20
C PHE A 189 -16.67 10.41 15.91
N SER A 190 -17.67 10.61 16.78
CA SER A 190 -19.05 10.20 16.51
C SER A 190 -19.75 11.06 15.44
N GLU A 191 -19.25 12.27 15.17
CA GLU A 191 -19.79 13.19 14.16
C GLU A 191 -19.06 13.11 12.81
N PHE A 192 -17.86 12.51 12.74
CA PHE A 192 -16.98 12.48 11.55
C PHE A 192 -17.11 11.21 10.68
N GLY A 193 -18.27 10.55 10.72
CA GLY A 193 -18.57 9.37 9.90
C GLY A 193 -17.77 8.12 10.29
N ASN A 194 -17.42 7.28 9.30
CA ASN A 194 -16.71 6.01 9.51
C ASN A 194 -15.17 6.19 9.69
N SER A 195 -14.72 7.37 10.11
CA SER A 195 -13.29 7.68 10.23
C SER A 195 -12.74 7.24 11.60
N LEU A 196 -11.53 6.68 11.62
CA LEU A 196 -10.90 6.18 12.85
C LEU A 196 -9.77 7.09 13.34
N PRO A 197 -9.44 7.07 14.64
CA PRO A 197 -8.13 7.49 15.11
C PRO A 197 -7.01 6.76 14.34
N LEU A 198 -5.94 7.48 13.98
CA LEU A 198 -4.87 6.92 13.14
C LEU A 198 -4.19 5.68 13.76
N ASP A 199 -3.95 5.67 15.07
CA ASP A 199 -3.38 4.52 15.78
C ASP A 199 -4.26 3.27 15.62
N GLN A 200 -5.58 3.40 15.76
CA GLN A 200 -6.53 2.32 15.52
C GLN A 200 -6.54 1.88 14.06
N ALA A 201 -6.56 2.81 13.10
CA ALA A 201 -6.54 2.47 11.67
C ALA A 201 -5.26 1.71 11.27
N LEU A 202 -4.10 2.12 11.80
CA LEU A 202 -2.83 1.42 11.61
C LEU A 202 -2.87 0.02 12.22
N GLN A 203 -3.40 -0.12 13.44
CA GLN A 203 -3.56 -1.42 14.09
C GLN A 203 -4.44 -2.33 13.25
N GLU A 204 -5.65 -1.90 12.90
CA GLU A 204 -6.63 -2.68 12.13
C GLU A 204 -6.15 -3.05 10.73
N SER A 205 -5.29 -2.23 10.12
CA SER A 205 -4.73 -2.50 8.80
C SER A 205 -3.59 -3.51 8.83
N LEU A 206 -2.93 -3.68 9.98
CA LEU A 206 -1.78 -4.58 10.13
C LEU A 206 -2.12 -5.92 10.80
N VAL A 207 -3.34 -6.11 11.32
CA VAL A 207 -3.77 -7.38 11.96
C VAL A 207 -3.63 -8.56 10.98
N ASP A 208 -4.37 -8.54 9.87
CA ASP A 208 -4.45 -9.68 8.93
C ASP A 208 -3.58 -9.53 7.67
N TYR A 209 -2.86 -8.41 7.54
CA TYR A 209 -2.13 -8.06 6.32
C TYR A 209 -0.63 -7.89 6.57
N ASP A 210 0.20 -8.25 5.59
CA ASP A 210 1.66 -8.19 5.70
C ASP A 210 2.20 -6.76 5.85
N ALA A 211 1.48 -5.80 5.31
CA ALA A 211 1.85 -4.40 5.26
C ALA A 211 0.61 -3.51 5.21
N CYS A 212 0.79 -2.20 5.32
CA CYS A 212 -0.24 -1.24 4.96
C CYS A 212 0.36 -0.05 4.20
N PHE A 213 -0.38 0.42 3.20
CA PHE A 213 -0.16 1.73 2.60
C PHE A 213 -0.68 2.79 3.56
N ILE A 214 0.08 3.87 3.71
CA ILE A 214 -0.36 5.07 4.42
C ILE A 214 -0.26 6.23 3.43
N CYS A 215 -1.40 6.86 3.13
CA CYS A 215 -1.49 8.00 2.24
C CYS A 215 -1.93 9.24 3.01
N ALA A 216 -1.21 10.34 2.82
CA ALA A 216 -1.58 11.67 3.29
C ALA A 216 -1.12 12.69 2.26
N TYR A 217 -2.02 13.58 1.84
CA TYR A 217 -1.77 14.55 0.78
C TYR A 217 -1.27 13.90 -0.52
N ASP A 218 -0.13 14.35 -1.05
CA ASP A 218 0.56 13.84 -2.23
C ASP A 218 1.60 12.75 -1.89
N THR A 219 1.61 12.29 -0.65
CA THR A 219 2.63 11.38 -0.10
C THR A 219 2.00 10.03 0.24
N SER A 220 2.58 8.96 -0.32
CA SER A 220 2.28 7.58 0.05
C SER A 220 3.55 6.86 0.48
N PHE A 221 3.48 6.11 1.57
CA PHE A 221 4.57 5.28 2.09
C PHE A 221 4.02 3.94 2.59
N LEU A 222 4.91 2.99 2.87
CA LEU A 222 4.55 1.62 3.21
C LEU A 222 5.12 1.21 4.56
N ALA A 223 4.28 0.69 5.45
CA ALA A 223 4.71 -0.02 6.64
C ALA A 223 4.62 -1.53 6.40
N LEU A 224 5.69 -2.28 6.68
CA LEU A 224 5.78 -3.73 6.49
C LEU A 224 6.04 -4.44 7.83
N LYS A 225 5.37 -5.57 8.06
CA LYS A 225 5.68 -6.44 9.20
C LYS A 225 6.92 -7.29 8.91
N HIS A 226 7.80 -7.40 9.91
CA HIS A 226 8.96 -8.30 9.87
C HIS A 226 9.26 -8.84 11.26
N GLY A 227 8.85 -10.09 11.52
CA GLY A 227 8.99 -10.68 12.85
C GLY A 227 8.21 -9.88 13.90
N GLN A 228 8.93 -9.34 14.89
CA GLN A 228 8.38 -8.49 15.95
C GLN A 228 8.52 -6.98 15.64
N ASP A 229 9.25 -6.64 14.58
CA ASP A 229 9.52 -5.27 14.18
C ASP A 229 8.60 -4.86 13.01
N LEU A 230 8.52 -3.55 12.80
CA LEU A 230 7.96 -2.94 11.60
C LEU A 230 9.10 -2.32 10.79
N PHE A 231 8.95 -2.30 9.47
CA PHE A 231 9.81 -1.53 8.59
C PHE A 231 8.97 -0.47 7.88
N LEU A 232 9.51 0.73 7.70
CA LEU A 232 8.88 1.80 6.96
C LEU A 232 9.70 2.12 5.73
N PHE A 233 9.10 1.96 4.55
CA PHE A 233 9.66 2.40 3.29
C PHE A 233 9.04 3.72 2.89
N ASP A 234 9.87 4.74 2.67
CA ASP A 234 9.46 6.04 2.15
C ASP A 234 10.38 6.43 0.98
N SER A 235 9.81 6.55 -0.22
CA SER A 235 10.55 6.89 -1.44
C SER A 235 10.80 8.38 -1.63
N HIS A 236 10.26 9.25 -0.78
CA HIS A 236 10.43 10.69 -0.87
C HIS A 236 11.79 11.15 -0.33
N ALA A 237 12.12 12.43 -0.50
CA ALA A 237 13.34 13.01 0.04
C ALA A 237 13.24 13.14 1.57
N ARG A 238 13.94 12.24 2.29
CA ARG A 238 14.02 12.21 3.75
C ARG A 238 15.47 12.24 4.23
N ASN A 239 15.71 12.86 5.38
CA ASN A 239 16.99 12.72 6.09
C ASN A 239 17.03 11.40 6.88
N GLU A 240 18.15 11.15 7.57
CA GLU A 240 18.37 9.96 8.41
C GLU A 240 17.42 9.80 9.61
N PHE A 241 16.58 10.81 9.88
CA PHE A 241 15.60 10.78 10.95
C PHE A 241 14.16 10.59 10.44
N GLY A 242 13.98 10.40 9.14
CA GLY A 242 12.66 10.29 8.54
C GLY A 242 11.96 11.63 8.26
N LEU A 243 12.66 12.75 8.40
CA LEU A 243 12.08 14.09 8.20
C LEU A 243 12.30 14.57 6.76
N LYS A 244 11.34 15.34 6.23
CA LYS A 244 11.46 15.98 4.90
C LYS A 244 12.72 16.85 4.86
N HIS A 245 13.53 16.66 3.82
CA HIS A 245 14.80 17.37 3.68
C HIS A 245 15.10 17.62 2.20
N SER A 246 15.60 18.81 1.86
CA SER A 246 15.87 19.21 0.46
C SER A 246 16.93 18.32 -0.22
N ASN A 247 17.97 17.94 0.52
CA ASN A 247 18.99 16.99 0.08
C ASN A 247 18.69 15.55 0.55
N GLY A 248 17.45 15.28 0.95
CA GLY A 248 17.04 13.98 1.44
C GLY A 248 17.05 12.90 0.35
N LYS A 249 16.93 11.65 0.76
CA LYS A 249 16.93 10.45 -0.09
C LYS A 249 15.81 9.51 0.35
N SER A 250 15.51 8.51 -0.47
CA SER A 250 14.61 7.43 -0.04
C SER A 250 15.22 6.69 1.14
N LEU A 251 14.36 6.05 1.94
CA LEU A 251 14.81 5.31 3.11
C LEU A 251 13.99 4.06 3.38
N LEU A 252 14.61 3.18 4.15
CA LEU A 252 13.97 2.09 4.87
C LEU A 252 14.33 2.29 6.35
N LEU A 253 13.33 2.57 7.19
CA LEU A 253 13.50 2.65 8.64
C LEU A 253 13.13 1.31 9.27
N LYS A 254 13.87 0.92 10.31
CA LYS A 254 13.43 -0.13 11.23
C LYS A 254 12.71 0.52 12.42
N LEU A 255 11.50 0.07 12.70
CA LEU A 255 10.63 0.60 13.75
C LEU A 255 10.35 -0.53 14.76
N SER A 256 10.64 -0.30 16.04
CA SER A 256 10.47 -1.32 17.09
C SER A 256 9.03 -1.46 17.59
N SER A 257 8.10 -0.61 17.13
CA SER A 257 6.71 -0.63 17.57
C SER A 257 5.79 0.15 16.62
N LEU A 258 4.48 -0.11 16.77
CA LEU A 258 3.43 0.67 16.12
C LEU A 258 3.44 2.15 16.56
N ASP A 259 3.82 2.42 17.81
CA ASP A 259 3.96 3.79 18.32
C ASP A 259 5.01 4.58 17.51
N HIS A 260 6.15 3.98 17.16
CA HIS A 260 7.13 4.65 16.30
C HIS A 260 6.57 4.94 14.89
N LEU A 261 5.72 4.06 14.34
CA LEU A 261 5.04 4.32 13.07
C LEU A 261 4.06 5.49 13.20
N TYR A 262 3.27 5.52 14.28
CA TYR A 262 2.37 6.63 14.58
C TYR A 262 3.13 7.96 14.73
N GLN A 263 4.26 7.97 15.43
CA GLN A 263 5.11 9.16 15.56
C GLN A 263 5.69 9.62 14.21
N TYR A 264 6.01 8.70 13.29
CA TYR A 264 6.42 9.06 11.93
C TYR A 264 5.31 9.85 11.22
N CYS A 265 4.06 9.37 11.29
CA CYS A 265 2.92 10.06 10.72
C CYS A 265 2.69 11.44 11.37
N CYS A 266 2.80 11.54 12.71
CA CYS A 266 2.75 12.81 13.44
C CYS A 266 3.79 13.82 12.94
N ASN A 267 5.03 13.38 12.75
CA ASN A 267 6.11 14.24 12.26
C ASN A 267 5.88 14.72 10.82
N MET A 268 5.27 13.88 9.97
CA MET A 268 4.94 14.25 8.59
C MET A 268 3.98 15.43 8.51
N VAL A 269 3.04 15.49 9.44
CA VAL A 269 2.01 16.54 9.50
C VAL A 269 2.30 17.61 10.55
N SER A 270 3.51 17.57 11.13
CA SER A 270 3.91 18.54 12.15
C SER A 270 3.94 19.96 11.59
N GLY A 271 3.32 20.89 12.32
CA GLY A 271 3.16 22.29 11.89
C GLY A 271 1.90 22.55 11.06
N ALA A 272 1.06 21.56 10.81
CA ALA A 272 -0.27 21.80 10.27
C ALA A 272 -1.15 22.51 11.31
N SER A 273 -1.95 23.48 10.85
CA SER A 273 -2.86 24.27 11.68
C SER A 273 -4.25 23.65 11.83
N GLN A 274 -4.47 22.49 11.22
CA GLN A 274 -5.76 21.79 11.17
C GLN A 274 -5.55 20.28 11.27
N ASN A 275 -6.61 19.56 11.60
CA ASN A 275 -6.62 18.10 11.67
C ASN A 275 -6.23 17.46 10.34
N GLN A 276 -5.59 16.30 10.46
CA GLN A 276 -4.81 15.71 9.38
C GLN A 276 -5.38 14.36 9.03
N TRP A 277 -5.74 14.21 7.75
CA TRP A 277 -6.43 13.05 7.21
C TRP A 277 -5.44 12.09 6.56
N PHE A 278 -5.68 10.81 6.79
CA PHE A 278 -4.93 9.70 6.26
C PHE A 278 -5.89 8.71 5.63
N GLU A 279 -5.42 8.02 4.61
CA GLU A 279 -6.03 6.80 4.11
C GLU A 279 -5.06 5.65 4.40
N VAL A 280 -5.54 4.62 5.10
CA VAL A 280 -4.74 3.45 5.48
C VAL A 280 -5.34 2.20 4.85
N THR A 281 -4.54 1.48 4.07
CA THR A 281 -5.00 0.30 3.33
C THR A 281 -4.10 -0.88 3.64
N GLY A 282 -4.65 -1.88 4.35
CA GLY A 282 -3.96 -3.15 4.57
C GLY A 282 -3.68 -3.87 3.25
N VAL A 283 -2.50 -4.47 3.10
CA VAL A 283 -2.09 -5.17 1.89
C VAL A 283 -1.23 -6.40 2.19
N SER A 284 -1.51 -7.47 1.46
CA SER A 284 -0.68 -8.69 1.43
C SER A 284 -0.27 -8.98 -0.01
N ILE A 285 0.90 -9.60 -0.15
CA ILE A 285 1.39 -10.04 -1.47
C ILE A 285 1.90 -11.48 -1.39
N SER A 286 1.61 -12.28 -2.41
CA SER A 286 2.08 -13.66 -2.50
C SER A 286 2.70 -13.93 -3.87
N ILE A 287 3.75 -14.76 -3.89
CA ILE A 287 4.31 -15.28 -5.15
C ILE A 287 3.38 -16.39 -5.62
N VAL A 288 2.81 -16.22 -6.81
CA VAL A 288 1.84 -17.18 -7.40
C VAL A 288 2.43 -17.96 -8.57
N GLY A 289 3.60 -17.55 -9.08
CA GLY A 289 4.29 -18.29 -10.12
C GLY A 289 5.46 -17.53 -10.75
N GLU A 290 5.86 -18.01 -11.92
CA GLU A 290 6.83 -17.37 -12.81
C GLU A 290 6.16 -17.06 -14.16
N PRO A 291 6.52 -15.95 -14.84
CA PRO A 291 6.07 -15.69 -16.19
C PRO A 291 6.58 -16.79 -17.13
N VAL A 292 5.69 -17.44 -17.87
CA VAL A 292 6.12 -18.34 -18.96
C VAL A 292 6.42 -17.48 -20.19
N MET A 293 7.70 -17.35 -20.52
CA MET A 293 8.13 -16.77 -21.79
C MET A 293 8.06 -17.85 -22.87
N TYR A 294 7.09 -17.77 -23.77
CA TYR A 294 7.10 -18.56 -25.01
C TYR A 294 7.89 -17.81 -26.08
N ASN A 295 8.80 -18.50 -26.76
CA ASN A 295 9.43 -17.99 -27.96
C ASN A 295 8.37 -17.85 -29.06
N ASN A 296 8.17 -16.60 -29.47
CA ASN A 296 7.34 -16.10 -30.57
C ASN A 296 5.81 -16.12 -30.33
N ASP A 297 5.26 -14.90 -30.33
CA ASP A 297 3.85 -14.50 -30.34
C ASP A 297 3.01 -14.67 -29.06
N GLN A 298 3.09 -13.60 -28.25
CA GLN A 298 2.03 -13.03 -27.40
C GLN A 298 1.01 -13.99 -26.75
N ARG A 299 1.30 -14.40 -25.50
CA ARG A 299 0.38 -14.45 -24.34
C ARG A 299 1.11 -15.02 -23.11
N VAL A 300 1.03 -14.33 -21.97
CA VAL A 300 1.59 -14.78 -20.68
C VAL A 300 0.60 -15.74 -20.01
N PHE A 301 1.04 -16.93 -19.61
CA PHE A 301 0.30 -17.82 -18.71
C PHE A 301 1.09 -18.07 -17.42
N LEU A 302 0.39 -18.20 -16.29
CA LEU A 302 0.91 -18.52 -14.97
C LEU A 302 1.50 -19.94 -14.97
N LYS A 303 2.79 -20.09 -14.60
CA LYS A 303 3.31 -21.38 -14.15
C LYS A 303 3.14 -21.46 -12.64
N THR A 304 2.11 -22.16 -12.18
CA THR A 304 1.88 -22.41 -10.76
C THR A 304 3.05 -23.23 -10.20
N MET A 305 3.63 -22.81 -9.07
CA MET A 305 4.60 -23.65 -8.36
C MET A 305 3.85 -24.78 -7.66
N ASN A 306 4.01 -26.01 -8.13
CA ASN A 306 3.52 -27.18 -7.40
C ASN A 306 4.36 -27.34 -6.12
N LYS A 307 3.67 -27.45 -4.97
CA LYS A 307 4.25 -27.94 -3.71
C LYS A 307 4.15 -29.45 -3.66
#